data_AF-A0A8T4WMB3-F1
#
_entry.id   AF-A0A8T4WMB3-F1
#
_cell.length_a   1.000
_cell.length_b   1.000
_cell.length_c   1.000
_cell.angle_alpha   90.00
_cell.angle_beta   90.00
_cell.angle_gamma   90.00
#
_symmetry.space_group_name_H-M   'P 1'
#
loop_
_entity.id
_entity.type
_entity.pdbx_description
1 polymer ?
#
loop_
_entity_poly.entity_id
_entity_poly.type
_entity_poly.pdbx_seq_one_letter_code
_entity_poly.pdbx_strand_id
1 'polypeptide(L)'
;MSKLLKAIGIVFAAAGAIVVFYGMTFGEDLWSYVLFFLGLVGMSIGFSLLTAGRGGEEMEPPPPTVTEIRCSSPDCDFKEIRDFEEGDYVLKVLDKGCPKCEAEMVIEGVYVVREEEEAEKGRFSVPQGQGEGPPPSNKHSMF
;
A
#
# COMPACT_ATOMS: atom_id res chain seq x y z
N MET A 1 10.30 -10.45 -25.71
CA MET A 1 11.75 -10.16 -25.74
C MET A 1 12.50 -10.69 -24.50
N SER A 2 11.91 -10.63 -23.29
CA SER A 2 12.52 -11.13 -22.04
C SER A 2 12.87 -12.62 -22.02
N LYS A 3 12.11 -13.49 -22.70
CA LYS A 3 12.41 -14.94 -22.77
C LYS A 3 13.69 -15.26 -23.54
N LEU A 4 13.98 -14.52 -24.62
CA LEU A 4 15.17 -14.70 -25.44
C LEU A 4 16.43 -14.25 -24.68
N LEU A 5 16.36 -13.11 -23.99
CA LEU A 5 17.46 -12.60 -23.16
C LEU A 5 17.78 -13.56 -22.00
N LYS A 6 16.74 -14.13 -21.37
CA LYS A 6 16.91 -15.15 -20.31
C LYS A 6 17.55 -16.43 -20.85
N ALA A 7 17.15 -16.90 -22.04
CA ALA A 7 17.78 -18.06 -22.66
C ALA A 7 19.27 -17.82 -22.95
N ILE A 8 19.62 -16.63 -23.46
CA ILE A 8 21.02 -16.24 -23.70
C ILE A 8 21.80 -16.16 -22.38
N GLY A 9 21.20 -15.58 -21.32
CA GLY A 9 21.82 -15.51 -19.99
C GLY A 9 22.08 -16.90 -19.37
N ILE A 10 21.16 -17.85 -19.53
CA ILE A 10 21.34 -19.25 -19.07
C ILE A 10 22.50 -19.91 -19.82
N VAL A 11 22.56 -19.74 -21.15
CA VAL A 11 23.63 -20.32 -21.97
C VAL A 11 25.00 -19.75 -21.58
N PHE A 12 25.10 -18.43 -21.38
CA PHE A 12 26.33 -17.78 -20.93
C PHE A 12 26.76 -18.21 -19.53
N ALA A 13 25.81 -18.32 -18.59
CA ALA A 13 26.11 -18.78 -17.23
C ALA A 13 26.57 -20.25 -17.22
N ALA A 14 25.93 -21.12 -18.01
CA ALA A 14 26.33 -22.52 -18.13
C ALA A 14 27.71 -22.67 -18.78
N ALA A 15 27.99 -21.93 -19.85
CA ALA A 15 29.30 -21.93 -20.49
C ALA A 15 30.40 -21.41 -19.54
N GLY A 16 30.14 -20.34 -18.80
CA GLY A 16 31.06 -19.82 -17.76
C GLY A 16 31.33 -20.84 -16.66
N ALA A 17 30.30 -21.54 -16.17
CA ALA A 17 30.44 -22.60 -15.18
C ALA A 17 31.28 -23.79 -15.69
N ILE A 18 31.11 -24.17 -16.96
CA ILE A 18 31.92 -25.22 -17.60
C ILE A 18 33.39 -24.78 -17.68
N VAL A 19 33.67 -23.53 -18.09
CA VAL A 19 35.04 -23.00 -18.15
C VAL A 19 35.69 -22.98 -16.77
N VAL A 20 34.97 -22.57 -15.72
CA VAL A 20 35.45 -22.61 -14.33
C VAL A 20 35.75 -24.05 -13.91
N PHE A 21 34.86 -25.00 -14.23
CA PHE A 21 35.03 -26.41 -13.88
C PHE A 21 36.32 -26.99 -14.48
N TYR A 22 36.57 -26.75 -15.78
CA TYR A 22 37.80 -27.20 -16.45
C TYR A 22 39.05 -26.47 -15.92
N GLY A 23 38.96 -25.16 -15.64
CA GLY A 23 40.05 -24.39 -15.06
C GLY A 23 40.47 -24.88 -13.66
N MET A 24 39.53 -25.41 -12.88
CA MET A 24 39.81 -25.97 -11.55
C MET A 24 40.33 -27.41 -11.58
N THR A 25 39.93 -28.21 -12.58
CA THR A 25 40.23 -29.65 -12.61
C THR A 25 41.50 -30.01 -13.38
N PHE A 26 41.95 -29.17 -14.32
CA PHE A 26 43.04 -29.53 -15.24
C PHE A 26 44.25 -28.59 -15.21
N GLY A 27 44.33 -27.65 -14.26
CA GLY A 27 45.29 -26.55 -14.37
C GLY A 27 46.13 -26.28 -13.14
N GLU A 28 47.45 -26.42 -13.32
CA GLU A 28 48.47 -25.92 -12.38
C GLU A 28 49.21 -24.70 -12.95
N ASP A 29 48.95 -24.38 -14.22
CA ASP A 29 49.56 -23.29 -14.97
C ASP A 29 48.84 -21.95 -14.79
N LEU A 30 49.57 -20.84 -14.99
CA LEU A 30 49.04 -19.47 -14.97
C LEU A 30 47.84 -19.30 -15.92
N TRP A 31 47.84 -20.01 -17.06
CA TRP A 31 46.74 -19.98 -18.02
C TRP A 31 45.42 -20.50 -17.44
N SER A 32 45.48 -21.46 -16.53
CA SER A 32 44.27 -21.98 -15.90
C SER A 32 43.67 -20.99 -14.91
N TYR A 33 44.51 -20.29 -14.15
CA TYR A 33 44.05 -19.19 -13.30
C TYR A 33 43.41 -18.07 -14.13
N VAL A 34 44.01 -17.70 -15.26
CA VAL A 34 43.43 -16.69 -16.16
C VAL A 34 42.05 -17.13 -16.69
N LEU A 35 41.90 -18.39 -17.10
CA LEU A 35 40.62 -18.95 -17.55
C LEU A 35 39.58 -19.03 -16.43
N PHE A 36 40.00 -19.35 -15.21
CA PHE A 36 39.15 -19.36 -14.02
C PHE A 36 38.56 -17.96 -13.74
N PHE A 37 39.40 -16.93 -13.71
CA PHE A 37 38.94 -15.56 -13.48
C PHE A 37 38.01 -15.08 -14.61
N LEU A 38 38.31 -15.42 -15.86
CA LEU A 38 37.45 -15.09 -16.99
C LEU A 38 36.09 -15.80 -16.92
N GLY A 39 36.07 -17.06 -16.47
CA GLY A 39 34.85 -17.83 -16.25
C GLY A 39 33.95 -17.24 -15.15
N LEU A 40 34.53 -16.76 -14.06
CA LEU A 40 33.79 -16.06 -13.00
C LEU A 40 33.17 -14.75 -13.48
N VAL A 41 33.92 -13.95 -14.24
CA VAL A 41 33.39 -12.71 -14.84
C VAL A 41 32.23 -13.04 -15.79
N GLY A 42 32.38 -14.05 -16.66
CA GLY A 42 31.32 -14.50 -17.56
C GLY A 42 30.06 -14.97 -16.83
N MET A 43 30.23 -15.72 -15.73
CA MET A 43 29.11 -16.17 -14.89
C MET A 43 28.39 -15.00 -14.20
N SER A 44 29.14 -14.00 -13.71
CA SER A 44 28.55 -12.80 -13.08
C SER A 44 27.66 -12.02 -14.05
N ILE A 45 28.13 -11.83 -15.30
CA ILE A 45 27.38 -11.13 -16.34
C ILE A 45 26.14 -11.95 -16.75
N GLY A 46 26.29 -13.26 -16.91
CA GLY A 46 25.17 -14.16 -17.19
C GLY A 46 24.08 -14.07 -16.11
N PHE A 47 24.49 -14.06 -14.83
CA PHE A 47 23.57 -13.94 -13.71
C PHE A 47 22.89 -12.56 -13.64
N SER A 48 23.63 -11.48 -13.90
CA SER A 48 23.06 -10.12 -14.00
C SER A 48 22.03 -10.01 -15.12
N LEU A 49 22.25 -10.62 -16.29
CA LEU A 49 21.26 -10.64 -17.38
C LEU A 49 20.00 -11.43 -17.02
N LEU A 50 20.11 -12.45 -16.16
CA LEU A 50 18.96 -13.20 -15.66
C LEU A 50 18.13 -12.42 -14.63
N THR A 51 18.77 -11.53 -13.88
CA THR A 51 18.13 -10.70 -12.85
C THR A 51 17.69 -9.32 -13.35
N ALA A 52 18.29 -8.79 -14.41
CA ALA A 52 17.98 -7.47 -14.99
C ALA A 52 16.53 -7.31 -15.48
N GLY A 53 15.81 -8.41 -15.70
CA GLY A 53 14.39 -8.40 -16.10
C GLY A 53 13.39 -8.55 -14.94
N ARG A 54 13.81 -8.39 -13.67
CA ARG A 54 12.94 -8.52 -12.49
C ARG A 54 12.45 -7.17 -11.91
N GLY A 55 12.90 -6.04 -12.45
CA GLY A 55 12.69 -4.71 -11.87
C GLY A 55 11.48 -3.95 -12.40
N GLY A 56 10.29 -4.54 -12.35
CA GLY A 56 9.06 -3.87 -12.73
C GLY A 56 7.89 -4.48 -12.00
N GLU A 57 7.91 -4.41 -10.67
CA GLU A 57 6.64 -4.44 -9.94
C GLU A 57 5.87 -3.22 -10.41
N GLU A 58 4.80 -3.50 -11.15
CA GLU A 58 3.78 -2.54 -11.53
C GLU A 58 3.35 -1.85 -10.23
N MET A 59 3.69 -0.57 -10.08
CA MET A 59 3.23 0.21 -8.94
C MET A 59 1.71 0.23 -9.05
N GLU A 60 1.05 -0.63 -8.27
CA GLU A 60 -0.41 -0.61 -8.17
C GLU A 60 -0.81 0.83 -7.81
N PRO A 61 -1.82 1.40 -8.51
CA PRO A 61 -2.25 2.76 -8.23
C PRO A 61 -2.57 2.87 -6.74
N PRO A 62 -2.15 3.97 -6.07
CA PRO A 62 -2.44 4.14 -4.67
C PRO A 62 -3.94 4.01 -4.46
N PRO A 63 -4.37 3.21 -3.48
CA PRO A 63 -5.78 2.90 -3.29
C PRO A 63 -6.57 4.19 -2.97
N PRO A 64 -7.84 4.28 -3.39
CA PRO A 64 -8.63 5.50 -3.24
C PRO A 64 -8.76 5.89 -1.76
N THR A 65 -8.30 7.10 -1.44
CA THR A 65 -8.42 7.71 -0.11
C THR A 65 -9.67 8.56 -0.03
N VAL A 66 -10.53 8.28 0.95
CA VAL A 66 -11.76 9.03 1.20
C VAL A 66 -11.69 9.78 2.52
N THR A 67 -12.41 10.88 2.59
CA THR A 67 -12.62 11.69 3.77
C THR A 67 -14.04 11.52 4.27
N GLU A 68 -14.17 11.30 5.57
CA GLU A 68 -15.44 11.23 6.27
C GLU A 68 -15.69 12.53 7.01
N ILE A 69 -16.80 13.18 6.67
CA ILE A 69 -17.27 14.43 7.28
C ILE A 69 -18.50 14.12 8.13
N ARG A 70 -18.55 14.66 9.34
CA ARG A 70 -19.69 14.55 10.24
C ARG A 70 -20.12 15.92 10.77
N CYS A 71 -21.41 16.09 10.98
CA CYS A 71 -21.94 17.27 11.64
C CYS A 71 -21.55 17.31 13.12
N SER A 72 -21.18 18.49 13.63
CA SER A 72 -20.82 18.69 15.04
C SER A 72 -22.02 18.80 15.98
N SER A 73 -23.23 18.95 15.45
CA SER A 73 -24.44 19.04 16.28
C SER A 73 -24.84 17.66 16.81
N PRO A 74 -25.04 17.50 18.13
CA PRO A 74 -25.45 16.22 18.73
C PRO A 74 -26.85 15.78 18.30
N ASP A 75 -27.67 16.71 17.81
CA ASP A 75 -29.03 16.44 17.33
C ASP A 75 -29.06 16.12 15.82
N CYS A 76 -27.90 16.01 15.15
CA CYS A 76 -27.80 15.82 13.72
C CYS A 76 -26.83 14.69 13.32
N ASP A 77 -27.39 13.58 12.84
CA ASP A 77 -26.61 12.43 12.35
C ASP A 77 -26.19 12.57 10.87
N PHE A 78 -25.91 13.78 10.39
CA PHE A 78 -25.46 13.97 9.02
C PHE A 78 -24.00 13.53 8.86
N LYS A 79 -23.76 12.63 7.90
CA LYS A 79 -22.45 12.13 7.50
C LYS A 79 -22.32 12.17 5.98
N GLU A 80 -21.16 12.58 5.49
CA GLU A 80 -20.82 12.65 4.08
C GLU A 80 -19.44 12.00 3.86
N ILE A 81 -19.33 11.16 2.83
CA ILE A 81 -18.07 10.56 2.41
C ILE A 81 -17.74 11.15 1.04
N ARG A 82 -16.55 11.74 0.90
CA ARG A 82 -16.06 12.30 -0.36
C ARG A 82 -14.61 11.93 -0.60
N ASP A 83 -14.13 12.14 -1.82
CA ASP A 83 -12.72 11.95 -2.15
C ASP A 83 -11.83 12.91 -1.34
N PHE A 84 -10.64 12.43 -0.99
CA PHE A 84 -9.63 13.24 -0.31
C PHE A 84 -9.19 14.41 -1.18
N GLU A 85 -9.25 15.62 -0.63
CA GLU A 85 -8.71 16.82 -1.25
C GLU A 85 -7.46 17.29 -0.51
N GLU A 86 -6.50 17.88 -1.23
CA GLU A 86 -5.29 18.42 -0.63
C GLU A 86 -5.62 19.48 0.44
N GLY A 87 -5.11 19.27 1.66
CA GLY A 87 -5.40 20.13 2.80
C GLY A 87 -6.52 19.65 3.71
N ASP A 88 -7.08 18.46 3.49
CA ASP A 88 -7.93 17.78 4.45
C ASP A 88 -7.12 17.13 5.58
N TYR A 89 -7.58 17.33 6.81
CA TYR A 89 -7.00 16.70 7.99
C TYR A 89 -8.09 16.41 9.01
N VAL A 90 -7.85 15.40 9.84
CA VAL A 90 -8.79 14.98 10.89
C VAL A 90 -8.98 16.13 11.88
N LEU A 91 -10.23 16.40 12.26
CA LEU A 91 -10.70 17.54 13.06
C LEU A 91 -10.67 18.91 12.37
N LYS A 92 -10.52 18.97 11.03
CA LYS A 92 -10.71 20.20 10.27
C LYS A 92 -12.19 20.59 10.26
N VAL A 93 -12.50 21.84 10.65
CA VAL A 93 -13.83 22.44 10.50
C VAL A 93 -13.99 22.92 9.06
N LEU A 94 -15.11 22.59 8.42
CA LEU A 94 -15.42 23.00 7.06
C LEU A 94 -16.12 24.36 7.04
N ASP A 95 -15.83 25.17 6.02
CA ASP A 95 -16.47 26.47 5.83
C ASP A 95 -17.97 26.36 5.51
N LYS A 96 -18.39 25.22 4.95
CA LYS A 96 -19.79 24.92 4.66
C LYS A 96 -20.44 24.27 5.88
N GLY A 97 -21.52 24.89 6.35
CA GLY A 97 -22.38 24.31 7.38
C GLY A 97 -23.18 23.11 6.86
N CYS A 98 -23.69 22.32 7.79
CA CYS A 98 -24.51 21.15 7.54
C CYS A 98 -25.80 21.55 6.79
N PRO A 99 -26.18 20.85 5.71
CA PRO A 99 -27.38 21.16 4.93
C PRO A 99 -28.70 20.85 5.67
N LYS A 100 -28.64 20.23 6.86
CA LYS A 100 -29.83 19.86 7.66
C LYS A 100 -30.08 20.78 8.86
N CYS A 101 -29.03 21.32 9.47
CA CYS A 101 -29.13 22.04 10.74
C CYS A 101 -28.23 23.28 10.80
N GLU A 102 -27.57 23.62 9.69
CA GLU A 102 -26.67 24.77 9.53
C GLU A 102 -25.48 24.83 10.51
N ALA A 103 -25.31 23.80 11.34
CA ALA A 103 -24.21 23.67 12.27
C ALA A 103 -22.90 23.35 11.54
N GLU A 104 -21.78 23.58 12.23
CA GLU A 104 -20.45 23.28 11.71
C GLU A 104 -20.31 21.79 11.36
N MET A 105 -19.51 21.51 10.32
CA MET A 105 -19.13 20.17 9.92
C MET A 105 -17.64 19.98 10.13
N VAL A 106 -17.26 18.78 10.56
CA VAL A 106 -15.88 18.44 10.90
C VAL A 106 -15.48 17.15 10.20
N ILE A 107 -14.24 17.08 9.72
CA ILE A 107 -13.66 15.85 9.18
C ILE A 107 -13.36 14.90 10.34
N GLU A 108 -14.05 13.77 10.42
CA GLU A 108 -13.88 12.76 11.48
C GLU A 108 -12.79 11.74 11.14
N GLY A 109 -12.57 11.46 9.85
CA GLY A 109 -11.58 10.46 9.42
C GLY A 109 -11.12 10.64 7.98
N VAL A 110 -9.89 10.17 7.71
CA VAL A 110 -9.34 10.01 6.36
C VAL A 110 -8.79 8.60 6.26
N TYR A 111 -9.33 7.78 5.36
CA TYR A 111 -8.97 6.37 5.26
C TYR A 111 -8.95 5.87 3.83
N VAL A 112 -8.23 4.77 3.62
CA VAL A 112 -8.11 4.08 2.34
C VAL A 112 -9.25 3.07 2.21
N VAL A 113 -9.99 3.12 1.10
CA VAL A 113 -10.93 2.06 0.74
C VAL A 113 -10.19 1.03 -0.10
N ARG A 114 -10.12 -0.22 0.38
CA ARG A 114 -9.62 -1.36 -0.40
C ARG A 114 -10.83 -2.06 -0.99
N GLU A 115 -10.87 -2.26 -2.31
CA GLU A 115 -12.02 -2.83 -3.05
C GLU A 115 -12.32 -4.32 -2.75
N GLU A 116 -11.83 -4.89 -1.64
CA GLU A 116 -11.93 -6.35 -1.40
C GLU A 116 -13.17 -6.83 -0.61
N GLU A 117 -14.05 -5.97 -0.07
CA GLU A 117 -15.21 -6.44 0.74
C GLU A 117 -16.52 -5.62 0.63
N GLU A 118 -16.84 -5.00 -0.50
CA GLU A 118 -18.15 -4.34 -0.67
C GLU A 118 -19.30 -5.27 -1.10
N ALA A 119 -19.06 -6.58 -1.25
CA ALA A 119 -20.10 -7.56 -1.59
C ALA A 119 -20.89 -8.13 -0.39
N GLU A 120 -20.46 -7.91 0.87
CA GLU A 120 -21.10 -8.57 2.04
C GLU A 120 -21.72 -7.63 3.09
N LYS A 121 -21.44 -6.31 3.08
CA LYS A 121 -21.98 -5.38 4.09
C LYS A 121 -23.23 -4.63 3.64
N GLY A 122 -24.14 -5.33 2.97
CA GLY A 122 -25.54 -4.92 2.80
C GLY A 122 -26.44 -5.24 4.01
N ARG A 123 -25.89 -5.73 5.12
CA ARG A 123 -26.65 -6.13 6.31
C ARG A 123 -25.90 -5.86 7.62
N PHE A 124 -25.43 -4.63 7.82
CA PHE A 124 -25.20 -4.15 9.19
C PHE A 124 -26.07 -2.93 9.41
N SER A 125 -27.32 -3.19 9.79
CA SER A 125 -28.21 -2.18 10.36
C SER A 125 -27.55 -1.61 11.61
N VAL A 126 -27.10 -0.37 11.52
CA VAL A 126 -26.74 0.45 12.68
C VAL A 126 -27.96 0.47 13.63
N PRO A 127 -27.85 -0.01 14.87
CA PRO A 127 -28.92 0.15 15.83
C PRO A 127 -29.01 1.64 16.19
N GLN A 128 -30.14 2.27 15.89
CA GLN A 128 -30.46 3.58 16.44
C GLN A 128 -30.58 3.45 17.96
N GLY A 129 -29.55 3.89 18.68
CA GLY A 129 -29.59 4.06 20.11
C GLY A 129 -30.51 5.22 20.46
N GLN A 130 -31.68 4.90 20.99
CA GLN A 130 -32.60 5.86 21.59
C GLN A 130 -31.93 6.46 22.84
N GLY A 131 -31.68 7.77 22.82
CA GLY A 131 -31.29 8.52 24.00
C GLY A 131 -32.47 8.59 24.99
N GLU A 132 -32.27 8.02 26.18
CA GLU A 132 -33.09 8.33 27.35
C GLU A 132 -32.84 9.79 27.77
N GLY A 133 -33.92 10.44 28.21
CA GLY A 133 -34.04 11.90 28.32
C GLY A 133 -33.21 12.58 29.42
N PRO A 134 -33.35 13.92 29.53
CA PRO A 134 -32.49 14.73 30.39
C PRO A 134 -32.76 14.47 31.89
N PRO A 135 -31.73 14.49 32.75
CA PRO A 135 -31.90 14.33 34.20
C PRO A 135 -32.64 15.56 34.78
N PRO A 136 -33.61 15.36 35.70
CA PRO A 136 -34.36 16.46 36.27
C PRO A 136 -33.52 17.31 37.23
N SER A 137 -33.61 18.62 37.04
CA SER A 137 -33.20 19.63 38.02
C SER A 137 -34.18 19.67 39.19
N ASN A 138 -33.74 19.46 40.44
CA ASN A 138 -34.28 20.24 41.57
C ASN A 138 -33.48 20.12 42.88
N LYS A 139 -33.05 21.30 43.35
CA LYS A 139 -33.08 21.88 44.70
C LYS A 139 -33.43 20.93 45.86
N HIS A 140 -32.52 20.82 46.84
CA HIS A 140 -32.83 21.11 48.25
C HIS A 140 -31.54 21.19 49.08
N SER A 141 -31.23 22.41 49.51
CA SER A 141 -30.44 22.72 50.69
C SER A 141 -31.21 22.30 51.95
N MET A 142 -30.61 21.44 52.77
CA MET A 142 -30.73 21.40 54.23
C MET A 142 -29.87 20.23 54.72
N PHE A 143 -28.68 20.55 55.25
CA PHE A 143 -28.14 20.15 56.56
C PHE A 143 -26.71 20.69 56.66
#